data_AF-A0A355EVW5-F1
#
_entry.id   AF-A0A355EVW5-F1
#
_cell.length_a   1.000
_cell.length_b   1.000
_cell.length_c   1.000
_cell.angle_alpha   90.00
_cell.angle_beta   90.00
_cell.angle_gamma   90.00
#
_symmetry.space_group_name_H-M   'P 1'
#
loop_
_entity.id
_entity.type
_entity.pdbx_description
1 polymer ?
#
loop_
_entity_poly.entity_id
_entity_poly.type
_entity_poly.pdbx_seq_one_letter_code
_entity_poly.pdbx_strand_id
1 'polypeptide(L)'
;MRAVRASALPRVLGDFLAGLCALARAEVVRSEGLVAALDEALSELGREDFLLALPSLRLAFSYFPPVEREAIARLVLRRHGADDVGARDLLRLEVGVDEVARGLAWEGRVARLAARFGLEDALR
;
A
#
# COMPACT_ATOMS: atom_id res chain seq x y z
N MET A 1 -13.02 20.27 -2.05
CA MET A 1 -11.82 19.54 -1.58
C MET A 1 -11.75 19.29 -0.06
N ARG A 2 -12.80 19.54 0.74
CA ARG A 2 -12.76 19.32 2.21
C ARG A 2 -13.11 17.88 2.65
N ALA A 3 -13.93 17.18 1.87
CA ALA A 3 -14.35 15.80 2.17
C ALA A 3 -13.22 14.76 1.96
N VAL A 4 -12.32 14.99 1.00
CA VAL A 4 -11.17 14.09 0.72
C VAL A 4 -10.14 14.11 1.86
N ARG A 5 -10.00 15.23 2.57
CA ARG A 5 -9.13 15.34 3.76
C ARG A 5 -9.75 14.74 5.02
N ALA A 6 -11.08 14.63 5.10
CA ALA A 6 -11.75 14.05 6.26
C ALA A 6 -11.66 12.51 6.31
N SER A 7 -11.34 11.85 5.18
CA SER A 7 -11.01 10.42 5.12
C SER A 7 -9.54 10.11 5.47
N ALA A 8 -8.73 11.10 5.84
CA ALA A 8 -7.31 10.94 6.16
C ALA A 8 -7.02 10.38 7.57
N LEU A 9 -8.03 9.84 8.28
CA LEU A 9 -7.71 8.93 9.39
C LEU A 9 -7.07 7.67 8.78
N PRO A 10 -5.93 7.18 9.28
CA PRO A 10 -5.20 6.06 8.68
C PRO A 10 -6.06 4.81 8.46
N ARG A 11 -6.98 4.55 9.40
CA ARG A 11 -7.97 3.46 9.31
C ARG A 11 -9.02 3.63 8.20
N VAL A 12 -9.33 4.87 7.81
CA VAL A 12 -10.41 5.19 6.85
C VAL A 12 -9.85 5.36 5.45
N LEU A 13 -8.63 5.87 5.32
CA LEU A 13 -8.01 6.15 4.02
C LEU A 13 -7.87 4.88 3.17
N GLY A 14 -7.39 3.79 3.77
CA GLY A 14 -7.21 2.52 3.08
C GLY A 14 -8.53 1.95 2.55
N ASP A 15 -9.58 1.95 3.37
CA ASP A 15 -10.89 1.42 3.00
C ASP A 15 -11.59 2.30 1.96
N PHE A 16 -11.46 3.63 2.09
CA PHE A 16 -11.89 4.58 1.07
C PHE A 16 -11.19 4.32 -0.27
N LEU A 17 -9.88 4.11 -0.25
CA LEU A 17 -9.10 3.80 -1.45
C LEU A 17 -9.51 2.47 -2.07
N ALA A 18 -9.77 1.44 -1.27
CA ALA A 18 -10.25 0.17 -1.76
C ALA A 18 -11.59 0.33 -2.49
N GLY A 19 -12.54 1.08 -1.92
CA GLY A 19 -13.82 1.40 -2.57
C GLY A 19 -13.65 2.23 -3.85
N LEU A 20 -12.81 3.27 -3.81
CA LEU A 20 -12.53 4.13 -4.98
C LEU A 20 -11.94 3.32 -6.14
N CYS A 21 -10.96 2.45 -5.86
CA CYS A 21 -10.30 1.65 -6.88
C CYS A 21 -11.21 0.56 -7.43
N ALA A 22 -12.09 -0.02 -6.60
CA ALA A 22 -13.09 -0.98 -7.05
C ALA A 22 -14.15 -0.36 -7.97
N LEU A 23 -14.60 0.87 -7.68
CA LEU A 23 -15.74 1.49 -8.38
C LEU A 23 -15.34 2.45 -9.51
N ALA A 24 -14.18 3.11 -9.41
CA ALA A 24 -13.79 4.22 -10.28
C ALA A 24 -12.36 4.05 -10.85
N ARG A 25 -11.92 2.80 -11.06
CA ARG A 25 -10.58 2.46 -11.54
C ARG A 25 -10.10 3.30 -12.73
N ALA A 26 -10.95 3.44 -13.75
CA ALA A 26 -10.61 4.18 -14.97
C ALA A 26 -10.33 5.67 -14.70
N GLU A 27 -11.06 6.28 -13.76
CA GLU A 27 -10.87 7.68 -13.38
C GLU A 27 -9.55 7.88 -12.61
N VAL A 28 -9.20 6.92 -11.76
CA VAL A 28 -7.91 6.94 -11.03
C VAL A 28 -6.73 6.90 -12.00
N VAL A 29 -6.78 6.05 -13.02
CA VAL A 29 -5.68 5.93 -14.00
C VAL A 29 -5.58 7.16 -14.91
N ARG A 30 -6.70 7.83 -15.21
CA ARG A 30 -6.74 8.97 -16.13
C ARG A 30 -6.48 10.32 -15.46
N SER A 31 -6.63 10.40 -14.14
CA SER A 31 -6.50 11.65 -13.39
C SER A 31 -5.15 11.77 -12.70
N GLU A 32 -4.20 12.45 -13.35
CA GLU A 32 -2.89 12.75 -12.75
C GLU A 32 -3.04 13.52 -11.43
N GLY A 33 -4.02 14.44 -11.36
CA GLY A 33 -4.29 15.21 -10.14
C GLY A 33 -4.80 14.35 -8.98
N LEU A 34 -5.55 13.28 -9.25
CA LEU A 34 -5.99 12.35 -8.21
C LEU A 34 -4.80 11.52 -7.70
N VAL A 35 -3.97 10.99 -8.60
CA VAL A 35 -2.75 10.26 -8.21
C VAL A 35 -1.83 11.15 -7.39
N ALA A 36 -1.65 12.42 -7.76
CA ALA A 36 -0.84 13.37 -7.01
C ALA A 36 -1.40 13.66 -5.60
N ALA A 37 -2.72 13.82 -5.47
CA ALA A 37 -3.35 14.03 -4.17
C ALA A 37 -3.23 12.80 -3.25
N LEU A 38 -3.29 11.60 -3.83
CA LEU A 38 -3.08 10.35 -3.09
C LEU A 38 -1.63 10.19 -2.65
N ASP A 39 -0.68 10.49 -3.53
CA ASP A 39 0.75 10.46 -3.22
C ASP A 39 1.10 11.43 -2.09
N GLU A 40 0.57 12.66 -2.12
CA GLU A 40 0.74 13.64 -1.03
C GLU A 40 0.15 13.13 0.30
N ALA A 41 -1.10 12.65 0.27
CA ALA A 41 -1.76 12.14 1.47
C ALA A 41 -1.04 10.93 2.09
N LEU A 42 -0.49 10.04 1.25
CA LEU A 42 0.29 8.88 1.71
C LEU A 42 1.67 9.28 2.23
N SER A 43 2.30 10.29 1.63
CA SER A 43 3.62 10.80 2.04
C SER A 43 3.57 11.55 3.38
N GLU A 44 2.41 12.10 3.74
CA GLU A 44 2.18 12.74 5.05
C GLU A 44 1.97 11.73 6.19
N LEU A 45 1.72 10.44 5.90
CA LEU A 45 1.50 9.44 6.93
C LEU A 45 2.80 9.12 7.68
N GLY A 46 2.70 9.09 9.01
CA GLY A 46 3.74 8.52 9.86
C GLY A 46 3.88 7.01 9.63
N ARG A 47 5.02 6.45 10.05
CA ARG A 47 5.33 5.02 9.86
C ARG A 47 4.23 4.09 10.39
N GLU A 48 3.75 4.32 11.61
CA GLU A 48 2.74 3.47 12.24
C GLU A 48 1.40 3.55 11.50
N ASP A 49 0.98 4.76 11.17
CA ASP A 49 -0.25 5.03 10.41
C ASP A 49 -0.22 4.37 9.02
N PHE A 50 0.93 4.46 8.34
CA PHE A 50 1.13 3.79 7.07
C PHE A 50 1.02 2.27 7.19
N LEU A 51 1.62 1.66 8.22
CA LEU A 51 1.52 0.21 8.46
C LEU A 51 0.08 -0.22 8.75
N LEU A 52 -0.71 0.59 9.46
CA LEU A 52 -2.13 0.33 9.69
C LEU A 52 -2.95 0.42 8.39
N ALA A 53 -2.62 1.35 7.50
CA ALA A 53 -3.30 1.51 6.21
C ALA A 53 -2.88 0.47 5.17
N LEU A 54 -1.69 -0.13 5.32
CA LEU A 54 -1.05 -0.98 4.31
C LEU A 54 -1.90 -2.15 3.81
N PRO A 55 -2.65 -2.91 4.64
CA PRO A 55 -3.48 -4.01 4.15
C PRO A 55 -4.57 -3.53 3.17
N SER A 56 -5.32 -2.48 3.54
CA SER A 56 -6.36 -1.93 2.67
C SER A 56 -5.78 -1.23 1.44
N LEU A 57 -4.59 -0.61 1.54
CA LEU A 57 -3.86 -0.10 0.38
C LEU A 57 -3.48 -1.23 -0.60
N ARG A 58 -2.95 -2.35 -0.10
CA ARG A 58 -2.64 -3.52 -0.94
C ARG A 58 -3.89 -4.06 -1.62
N LEU A 59 -5.01 -4.12 -0.91
CA LEU A 59 -6.30 -4.49 -1.48
C LEU A 59 -6.74 -3.50 -2.58
N ALA A 60 -6.68 -2.20 -2.33
CA ALA A 60 -7.02 -1.16 -3.29
C ALA A 60 -6.20 -1.29 -4.58
N PHE A 61 -4.89 -1.48 -4.46
CA PHE A 61 -4.01 -1.63 -5.61
C PHE A 61 -4.17 -2.98 -6.34
N SER A 62 -4.75 -4.00 -5.70
CA SER A 62 -5.01 -5.30 -6.33
C SER A 62 -6.08 -5.23 -7.44
N TYR A 63 -6.95 -4.22 -7.42
CA TYR A 63 -7.97 -4.00 -8.45
C TYR A 63 -7.41 -3.51 -9.80
N PHE A 64 -6.16 -3.02 -9.82
CA PHE A 64 -5.51 -2.55 -11.04
C PHE A 64 -4.76 -3.69 -11.75
N PRO A 65 -5.03 -3.93 -13.04
CA PRO A 65 -4.17 -4.76 -13.88
C PRO A 65 -2.72 -4.28 -13.89
N PRO A 66 -1.74 -5.14 -14.24
CA PRO A 66 -0.32 -4.78 -14.26
C PRO A 66 0.00 -3.51 -15.06
N VAL A 67 -0.63 -3.33 -16.24
CA VAL A 67 -0.42 -2.16 -17.11
C VAL A 67 -0.91 -0.87 -16.46
N GLU A 68 -2.06 -0.91 -15.78
CA GLU A 68 -2.61 0.26 -15.08
C GLU A 68 -1.75 0.62 -13.86
N ARG A 69 -1.26 -0.39 -13.12
CA ARG A 69 -0.30 -0.17 -12.02
C ARG A 69 0.99 0.47 -12.51
N GLU A 70 1.51 0.04 -13.66
CA GLU A 70 2.69 0.64 -14.25
C GLU A 70 2.46 2.11 -14.65
N ALA A 71 1.29 2.44 -15.19
CA ALA A 71 0.93 3.83 -15.50
C ALA A 71 0.92 4.72 -14.24
N ILE A 72 0.32 4.24 -13.15
CA ILE A 72 0.31 4.92 -11.84
C ILE A 72 1.73 5.06 -11.29
N ALA A 73 2.52 3.99 -11.33
CA ALA A 73 3.91 4.00 -10.84
C ALA A 73 4.77 5.04 -11.56
N ARG A 74 4.64 5.15 -12.89
CA ARG A 74 5.34 6.20 -13.66
C ARG A 74 4.92 7.59 -13.22
N LEU A 75 3.63 7.86 -13.02
CA LEU A 75 3.15 9.17 -12.53
C LEU A 75 3.80 9.56 -11.19
N VAL A 76 3.85 8.61 -10.26
CA VAL A 76 4.49 8.81 -8.94
C VAL A 76 5.99 9.07 -9.10
N LEU A 77 6.70 8.26 -9.90
CA LEU A 77 8.13 8.43 -10.15
C LEU A 77 8.48 9.82 -10.71
N ARG A 78 7.73 10.31 -11.72
CA ARG A 78 7.94 11.66 -12.27
C ARG A 78 7.76 12.74 -11.21
N ARG A 79 6.75 12.57 -10.36
CA ARG A 79 6.44 13.53 -9.29
C ARG A 79 7.55 13.62 -8.24
N HIS A 80 8.27 12.53 -8.02
CA HIS A 80 9.44 12.48 -7.14
C HIS A 80 10.77 12.72 -7.88
N GLY A 81 10.74 13.13 -9.15
CA GLY A 81 11.94 13.41 -9.95
C GLY A 81 12.80 12.18 -10.29
N ALA A 82 12.19 11.00 -10.32
CA ALA A 82 12.84 9.71 -10.55
C ALA A 82 12.40 9.10 -11.90
N ASP A 83 12.34 9.93 -12.96
CA ASP A 83 11.92 9.53 -14.30
C ASP A 83 12.80 8.45 -14.95
N ASP A 84 14.04 8.33 -14.49
CA ASP A 84 15.05 7.36 -14.94
C ASP A 84 14.87 5.98 -14.31
N VAL A 85 14.12 5.88 -13.21
CA VAL A 85 13.81 4.61 -12.54
C VAL A 85 12.69 3.90 -13.29
N GLY A 86 12.89 2.61 -13.60
CA GLY A 86 11.84 1.79 -14.18
C GLY A 86 10.74 1.49 -13.16
N ALA A 87 9.47 1.53 -13.57
CA ALA A 87 8.35 1.15 -12.70
C ALA A 87 8.48 -0.26 -12.08
N ARG A 88 9.21 -1.17 -12.76
CA ARG A 88 9.51 -2.52 -12.25
C ARG A 88 10.57 -2.52 -11.16
N ASP A 89 11.44 -1.51 -11.12
CA ASP A 89 12.48 -1.40 -10.10
C ASP A 89 11.85 -1.12 -8.72
N LEU A 90 10.68 -0.49 -8.67
CA LEU A 90 9.87 -0.33 -7.45
C LEU A 90 9.39 -1.67 -6.84
N LEU A 91 9.33 -2.74 -7.64
CA LEU A 91 8.95 -4.06 -7.16
C LEU A 91 10.15 -4.85 -6.65
N ARG A 92 11.37 -4.33 -6.84
CA ARG A 92 12.59 -4.97 -6.38
C ARG A 92 12.78 -4.67 -4.90
N LEU A 93 12.55 -5.66 -4.06
CA LEU A 93 12.90 -5.58 -2.65
C LEU A 93 14.41 -5.78 -2.50
N GLU A 94 15.12 -4.77 -2.00
CA GLU A 94 16.54 -4.90 -1.62
C GLU A 94 16.65 -5.51 -0.22
N VAL A 95 16.19 -6.75 -0.08
CA VAL A 95 16.26 -7.49 1.19
C VAL A 95 17.05 -8.77 0.98
N GLY A 96 18.07 -8.99 1.81
CA GLY A 96 18.88 -10.20 1.76
C GLY A 96 18.08 -11.44 2.12
N VAL A 97 18.39 -12.58 1.49
CA VAL A 97 17.72 -13.87 1.75
C VAL A 97 17.70 -14.22 3.25
N ASP A 98 18.80 -13.94 3.96
CA ASP A 98 18.91 -14.17 5.40
C ASP A 98 17.91 -13.33 6.22
N GLU A 99 17.61 -12.12 5.77
CA GLU A 99 16.65 -11.24 6.46
C GLU A 99 15.22 -11.73 6.27
N VAL A 100 14.87 -12.16 5.05
CA VAL A 100 13.58 -12.82 4.78
C VAL A 100 13.45 -14.10 5.63
N ALA A 101 14.49 -14.92 5.69
CA ALA A 101 14.49 -16.15 6.49
C ALA A 101 14.30 -15.86 7.99
N ARG A 102 14.95 -14.80 8.51
CA ARG A 102 14.74 -14.34 9.89
C ARG A 102 13.30 -13.90 10.13
N GLY A 103 12.70 -13.16 9.19
CA GLY A 103 11.30 -12.74 9.27
C GLY A 103 10.33 -13.92 9.37
N LEU A 104 10.46 -14.89 8.45
CA LEU A 104 9.64 -16.11 8.44
C LEU A 104 9.80 -16.94 9.73
N ALA A 105 11.02 -17.02 10.27
CA ALA A 105 11.28 -17.70 11.54
C ALA A 105 10.57 -17.01 12.71
N TRP A 106 10.53 -15.68 12.72
CA TRP A 106 9.78 -14.90 13.70
C TRP A 106 8.28 -15.09 13.59
N GLU A 107 7.71 -15.00 12.38
CA GLU A 107 6.29 -15.25 12.13
C GLU A 107 5.89 -16.64 12.60
N GLY A 108 6.67 -17.66 12.24
CA GLY A 108 6.43 -19.04 12.68
C GLY A 108 6.51 -19.20 14.20
N ARG A 109 7.39 -18.46 14.89
CA ARG A 109 7.46 -18.46 16.36
C ARG A 109 6.24 -17.81 17.00
N VAL A 110 5.79 -16.68 16.47
CA VAL A 110 4.57 -15.98 16.93
C VAL A 110 3.35 -16.88 16.76
N ALA A 111 3.20 -17.51 15.59
CA ALA A 111 2.11 -18.45 15.32
C ALA A 111 2.08 -19.63 16.30
N ARG A 112 3.23 -20.27 16.57
CA ARG A 112 3.33 -21.35 17.55
C ARG A 112 2.98 -20.90 18.97
N LEU A 113 3.39 -19.68 19.35
CA LEU A 113 3.07 -19.13 20.67
C LEU A 113 1.58 -18.85 20.80
N ALA A 114 0.96 -18.24 19.78
CA ALA A 114 -0.47 -17.99 19.74
C ALA A 114 -1.27 -19.29 19.84
N ALA A 115 -0.90 -20.33 19.07
CA ALA A 115 -1.54 -21.65 19.12
C ALA A 115 -1.47 -22.28 20.53
N ARG A 116 -0.31 -22.18 21.19
CA ARG A 116 -0.13 -22.68 22.57
C ARG A 116 -1.11 -22.05 23.56
N PHE A 117 -1.50 -20.79 23.33
CA PHE A 117 -2.39 -20.04 24.21
C PHE A 117 -3.82 -19.89 23.67
N GLY A 118 -4.15 -20.54 22.54
CA GLY A 118 -5.48 -20.43 21.91
C GLY A 118 -5.79 -19.04 21.35
N LEU A 119 -4.78 -18.28 20.92
CA LEU A 119 -4.90 -16.90 20.39
C LEU A 119 -4.82 -16.84 18.87
N GLU A 120 -5.16 -17.92 18.17
CA GLU A 120 -4.98 -18.04 16.72
C GLU A 120 -5.88 -17.06 15.95
N ASP A 121 -7.07 -16.77 16.48
CA ASP A 121 -8.00 -15.79 15.90
C ASP A 121 -7.50 -14.34 16.03
N ALA A 122 -6.58 -14.05 16.96
CA ALA A 122 -6.00 -12.72 17.12
C ALA A 122 -4.90 -12.41 16.08
N LEU A 123 -4.50 -13.39 15.26
CA LEU A 123 -3.52 -13.25 14.19
C LEU A 123 -4.14 -13.21 12.78
N ARG A 124 -5.47 -13.28 12.66
CA ARG A 124 -6.21 -13.19 11.39
C ARG A 124 -6.59 -11.77 11.01
#